data_AF-H8ZQF7-F1
#
_entry.id   AF-H8ZQF7-F1
#
_cell.length_a   1.000
_cell.length_b   1.000
_cell.length_c   1.000
_cell.angle_alpha   90.00
_cell.angle_beta   90.00
_cell.angle_gamma   90.00
#
_symmetry.space_group_name_H-M   'P 1'
#
loop_
_entity.id
_entity.type
_entity.pdbx_description
1 polymer ?
#
loop_
_entity_poly.entity_id
_entity_poly.type
_entity_poly.pdbx_seq_one_letter_code
_entity_poly.pdbx_strand_id
1 'polypeptide(L)'
;LTVPGRHLCRSLSKKADLTIDLSAVLGNVRSKRFALVAEDGVVKGINVEPDGTGYSCAKPADIMNTSRTFCRKYASMVSSL
;
A
#
# COMPACT_ATOMS: atom_id res chain seq x y z
N LEU A 1 -13.13 11.22 14.31
CA LEU A 1 -14.05 10.42 13.46
C LEU A 1 -13.25 9.30 12.80
N THR A 2 -12.95 8.23 13.54
CA THR A 2 -12.31 7.03 13.00
C THR A 2 -13.22 5.90 13.41
N VAL A 3 -13.93 5.30 12.45
CA VAL A 3 -14.68 4.08 12.71
C VAL A 3 -13.63 2.99 13.00
N PRO A 4 -13.77 2.16 14.05
CA PRO A 4 -12.88 1.02 14.24
C PRO A 4 -12.80 0.20 12.94
N GLY A 5 -11.57 -0.06 12.47
CA GLY A 5 -11.32 -0.72 11.18
C GLY A 5 -11.25 0.17 9.94
N ARG A 6 -11.58 1.48 10.02
CA ARG A 6 -11.43 2.43 8.90
C ARG A 6 -10.38 3.48 9.19
N HIS A 7 -9.15 3.22 8.75
CA HIS A 7 -8.08 4.21 8.80
C HIS A 7 -8.19 5.20 7.64
N LEU A 8 -8.20 6.49 7.96
CA LEU A 8 -8.00 7.53 6.96
C LEU A 8 -6.57 7.40 6.39
N CYS A 9 -6.38 7.73 5.11
CA CYS A 9 -5.08 7.71 4.42
C CYS A 9 -3.94 8.32 5.26
N ARG A 10 -4.17 9.46 5.94
CA ARG A 10 -3.16 10.09 6.82
C ARG A 10 -2.79 9.24 8.03
N SER A 11 -3.79 8.66 8.71
CA SER A 11 -3.57 7.80 9.88
C SER A 11 -2.95 6.46 9.51
N LEU A 12 -3.29 5.92 8.34
CA LEU A 12 -2.67 4.71 7.78
C LEU A 12 -1.20 4.97 7.48
N SER A 13 -0.91 6.03 6.74
CA SER A 13 0.46 6.35 6.31
C SER A 13 1.39 6.58 7.49
N LYS A 14 0.91 7.21 8.57
CA LYS A 14 1.69 7.38 9.81
C LYS A 14 1.95 6.07 10.54
N LYS A 15 0.95 5.18 10.63
CA LYS A 15 1.08 3.90 11.34
C LYS A 15 1.93 2.87 10.60
N ALA A 16 1.95 2.94 9.27
CA ALA A 16 2.70 2.04 8.40
C ALA A 16 4.05 2.64 7.94
N ASP A 17 4.50 3.75 8.55
CA ASP A 17 5.75 4.44 8.19
C ASP A 17 5.87 4.83 6.71
N LEU A 18 4.73 5.12 6.07
CA LEU A 18 4.61 5.57 4.68
C LEU A 18 4.56 7.10 4.58
N THR A 19 5.29 7.80 5.45
CA THR A 19 5.38 9.26 5.38
C THR A 19 6.69 9.69 4.73
N ILE A 20 6.67 10.85 4.08
CA ILE A 20 7.84 11.49 3.50
C ILE A 20 7.81 12.98 3.85
N ASP A 21 8.93 13.48 4.37
CA ASP A 21 9.07 14.90 4.66
C ASP A 21 9.43 15.65 3.38
N LEU A 22 8.44 16.35 2.84
CA LEU A 22 8.60 17.25 1.71
C LEU A 22 8.28 18.68 2.15
N SER A 23 8.40 19.00 3.43
CA SER A 23 8.08 20.33 3.98
C SER A 23 8.88 21.44 3.32
N ALA A 24 10.15 21.19 3.02
CA ALA A 24 11.05 22.14 2.35
C ALA A 24 10.61 22.52 0.92
N VAL A 25 9.88 21.64 0.22
CA VAL A 25 9.52 21.83 -1.21
C VAL A 25 8.01 22.03 -1.40
N LEU A 26 7.18 21.38 -0.58
CA LEU A 26 5.72 21.30 -0.72
C LEU A 26 4.96 21.78 0.53
N GLY A 27 5.67 22.31 1.53
CA GLY A 27 5.10 22.98 2.71
C GLY A 27 4.56 22.07 3.81
N ASN A 28 4.60 20.74 3.65
CA ASN A 28 4.23 19.80 4.71
C ASN A 28 4.80 18.37 4.50
N VAL A 29 4.68 17.55 5.54
CA VAL A 29 4.88 16.09 5.47
C VAL A 29 3.72 15.45 4.70
N ARG A 30 4.05 14.66 3.68
CA ARG A 30 3.11 13.95 2.80
C ARG A 30 3.16 12.45 3.06
N SER A 31 2.22 11.72 2.48
CA SER A 31 2.36 10.28 2.33
C SER A 31 3.28 9.95 1.16
N LYS A 32 4.08 8.90 1.27
CA LYS A 32 4.72 8.26 0.12
C LYS A 32 3.65 7.83 -0.87
N ARG A 33 4.02 7.71 -2.15
CA ARG A 33 3.15 7.04 -3.12
C ARG A 33 3.26 5.53 -2.91
N PHE A 34 2.11 4.90 -2.68
CA PHE A 34 2.02 3.45 -2.53
C PHE A 34 0.68 2.94 -3.06
N ALA A 35 0.63 1.64 -3.33
CA ALA A 35 -0.60 0.93 -3.55
C ALA A 35 -0.58 -0.36 -2.73
N LEU A 36 -1.73 -0.78 -2.23
CA LEU A 36 -1.87 -1.95 -1.36
C LEU A 36 -2.96 -2.87 -1.87
N VAL A 37 -2.79 -4.16 -1.61
CA VAL A 37 -3.80 -5.19 -1.79
C VAL A 37 -4.28 -5.56 -0.40
N ALA A 38 -5.57 -5.40 -0.13
CA ALA A 38 -6.18 -5.77 1.14
C ALA A 38 -7.39 -6.68 0.89
N GLU A 39 -7.54 -7.67 1.76
CA GLU A 39 -8.67 -8.60 1.79
C GLU A 39 -9.22 -8.61 3.20
N ASP A 40 -10.54 -8.41 3.34
CA ASP A 40 -11.25 -8.38 4.63
C ASP A 40 -10.60 -7.45 5.67
N GLY A 41 -10.09 -6.30 5.22
CA GLY A 41 -9.45 -5.30 6.07
C GLY A 41 -8.01 -5.64 6.49
N VAL A 42 -7.44 -6.75 6.00
CA VAL A 42 -6.05 -7.14 6.23
C VAL A 42 -5.21 -6.84 5.00
N VAL A 43 -4.09 -6.12 5.18
CA VAL A 43 -3.14 -5.85 4.09
C VAL A 43 -2.38 -7.13 3.75
N LYS A 44 -2.50 -7.56 2.49
CA LYS A 44 -1.87 -8.77 1.93
C LYS A 44 -0.59 -8.46 1.14
N GLY A 45 -0.48 -7.25 0.62
CA GLY A 45 0.70 -6.78 -0.10
C GLY A 45 0.73 -5.27 -0.20
N ILE A 46 1.93 -4.70 -0.27
CA ILE A 46 2.15 -3.26 -0.42
C ILE A 46 3.29 -2.99 -1.39
N ASN A 47 3.07 -2.09 -2.33
CA ASN A 47 4.04 -1.59 -3.29
C ASN A 47 4.29 -0.13 -2.96
N VAL A 48 5.49 0.19 -2.46
CA VAL A 48 5.90 1.56 -2.11
C VAL A 48 6.92 2.03 -3.11
N GLU A 49 6.73 3.23 -3.66
CA GLU A 49 7.69 3.79 -4.60
C GLU A 49 9.05 4.02 -3.92
N PRO A 50 10.15 3.53 -4.52
CA PRO A 50 11.47 3.53 -3.88
C PRO A 50 12.05 4.93 -3.70
N ASP A 51 11.72 5.85 -4.59
CA ASP A 51 12.14 7.26 -4.57
C ASP A 51 11.17 8.18 -3.81
N GLY A 52 10.02 7.65 -3.37
CA GLY A 52 8.99 8.39 -2.64
C GLY A 52 8.15 9.37 -3.46
N THR A 53 8.56 9.73 -4.67
CA THR A 53 7.86 10.67 -5.57
C THR A 53 7.46 10.08 -6.93
N GLY A 54 8.13 9.01 -7.35
CA GLY A 54 8.02 8.38 -8.65
C GLY A 54 6.72 7.62 -8.87
N TYR A 55 6.67 6.93 -10.00
CA TYR A 55 5.47 6.23 -10.47
C TYR A 55 5.86 4.98 -11.26
N SER A 56 6.48 4.03 -10.56
CA SER A 56 7.09 2.84 -11.15
C SER A 56 6.40 1.55 -10.73
N CYS A 57 6.18 1.32 -9.42
CA CYS A 57 5.71 0.04 -8.88
C CYS A 57 4.29 0.09 -8.29
N ALA A 58 3.72 1.30 -8.13
CA ALA A 58 2.36 1.53 -7.64
C ALA A 58 1.35 1.80 -8.78
N LYS A 59 1.73 1.57 -10.04
CA LYS A 59 0.84 1.75 -11.21
C LYS A 59 -0.16 0.59 -11.33
N PRO A 60 -1.35 0.81 -11.93
CA PRO A 60 -2.41 -0.20 -12.03
C PRO A 60 -1.95 -1.55 -12.57
N ALA A 61 -1.11 -1.55 -13.62
CA ALA A 61 -0.60 -2.78 -14.23
C ALA A 61 0.20 -3.65 -13.24
N ASP A 62 1.00 -3.03 -12.36
CA ASP A 62 1.82 -3.78 -11.40
C ASP A 62 0.98 -4.28 -10.23
N ILE A 63 -0.03 -3.53 -9.85
CA ILE A 63 -0.99 -3.97 -8.84
C ILE A 63 -1.82 -5.15 -9.34
N MET A 64 -2.23 -5.13 -10.61
CA MET A 64 -2.90 -6.28 -11.23
C MET A 64 -1.99 -7.51 -11.32
N ASN A 65 -0.69 -7.33 -11.56
CA ASN A 65 0.27 -8.43 -11.52
C ASN A 65 0.49 -8.95 -10.08
N THR A 66 0.54 -8.04 -9.11
CA THR A 66 0.69 -8.36 -7.68
C THR A 66 -0.53 -9.14 -7.18
N SER A 67 -1.74 -8.71 -7.52
CA SER A 67 -2.98 -9.40 -7.14
C SER A 67 -3.11 -10.78 -7.79
N ARG A 68 -2.69 -10.95 -9.06
CA ARG A 68 -2.62 -12.26 -9.72
C ARG A 68 -1.62 -13.19 -9.04
N THR A 69 -0.47 -12.67 -8.65
CA THR A 69 0.56 -13.44 -7.95
C THR A 69 0.05 -13.86 -6.57
N PHE A 70 -0.62 -12.96 -5.85
CA PHE A 70 -1.25 -13.26 -4.59
C PHE A 70 -2.31 -14.36 -4.74
N CYS A 71 -3.24 -14.23 -5.68
CA CYS A 71 -4.27 -15.22 -5.96
C CYS A 71 -3.67 -16.61 -6.27
N ARG A 72 -2.63 -16.69 -7.12
CA ARG A 72 -1.95 -17.96 -7.42
C ARG A 72 -1.29 -18.57 -6.19
N LYS A 73 -0.60 -17.75 -5.39
CA LYS A 73 0.12 -18.21 -4.20
C LYS A 73 -0.84 -18.66 -3.09
N TYR A 74 -1.95 -17.95 -2.93
CA TYR A 74 -3.01 -18.30 -2.00
C TYR A 74 -3.74 -19.58 -2.45
N ALA A 75 -4.07 -19.71 -3.73
CA ALA A 75 -4.64 -20.93 -4.29
C ALA A 75 -3.71 -22.14 -4.08
N SER A 76 -2.41 -21.99 -4.34
CA SER A 76 -1.46 -23.07 -4.07
C SER A 76 -1.33 -23.40 -2.58
N MET A 77 -1.37 -22.40 -1.71
CA MET A 77 -1.30 -22.59 -0.25
C MET A 77 -2.51 -23.36 0.28
N VAL A 78 -3.72 -23.04 -0.21
CA VAL A 78 -4.96 -23.73 0.18
C VAL A 78 -5.04 -25.14 -0.40
N SER A 79 -4.49 -25.40 -1.60
CA SER A 79 -4.40 -26.76 -2.15
C SER A 79 -3.33 -27.63 -1.49
N SER A 80 -2.48 -27.05 -0.63
CA SER A 80 -1.44 -27.77 0.12
C SER A 80 -1.86 -28.08 1.57
N LEU A 81 -3.06 -27.66 1.97
CA LEU A 81 -3.70 -27.91 3.27
C LEU A 81 -4.80 -28.96 3.09
#